data_AF-A0A432EIZ8-F1
#
_entry.id   AF-A0A432EIZ8-F1
#
_cell.length_a   1.000
_cell.length_b   1.000
_cell.length_c   1.000
_cell.angle_alpha   90.00
_cell.angle_beta   90.00
_cell.angle_gamma   90.00
#
_symmetry.space_group_name_H-M   'P 1'
#
loop_
_entity.id
_entity.type
_entity.pdbx_description
1 polymer ?
#
loop_
_entity_poly.entity_id
_entity_poly.type
_entity_poly.pdbx_seq_one_letter_code
_entity_poly.pdbx_strand_id
1 'polypeptide(L)'
;MKFTIYKKIVDFIKELYASSEVFLHEPFLGEEEKQYLLKAVESGFVSSVGPFVEEFEKKFAQYVGTKYAVATVNGTSALHLALISVGVEKGDEVITQPLTFVATCNAIKYCGAEPVFVDISEKTLGMSVESLEFFLKKFV
;
A
#
# COMPACT_ATOMS: atom_id res chain seq x y z
N MET A 1 -32.18 7.63 -19.56
CA MET A 1 -30.96 7.43 -20.37
C MET A 1 -29.78 6.84 -19.55
N LYS A 2 -29.38 7.43 -18.40
CA LYS A 2 -28.27 6.90 -17.56
C LYS A 2 -28.46 5.46 -17.04
N PHE A 3 -29.68 5.09 -16.62
CA PHE A 3 -30.01 3.74 -16.13
C PHE A 3 -29.78 2.63 -17.17
N THR A 4 -29.92 2.94 -18.46
CA THR A 4 -29.77 1.97 -19.55
C THR A 4 -28.29 1.63 -19.81
N ILE A 5 -27.37 2.57 -19.59
CA ILE A 5 -25.93 2.34 -19.73
C ILE A 5 -25.41 1.50 -18.56
N TYR A 6 -25.80 1.83 -17.33
CA TYR A 6 -25.41 1.07 -16.14
C TYR A 6 -25.80 -0.41 -16.25
N LYS A 7 -27.06 -0.69 -16.66
CA LYS A 7 -27.53 -2.06 -16.85
C LYS A 7 -26.71 -2.82 -17.90
N LYS A 8 -26.41 -2.20 -19.04
CA LYS A 8 -25.57 -2.81 -20.08
C LYS A 8 -24.16 -3.16 -19.59
N ILE A 9 -23.54 -2.30 -18.77
CA ILE A 9 -22.22 -2.55 -18.20
C ILE A 9 -22.27 -3.71 -17.20
N VAL A 10 -23.28 -3.72 -16.32
CA VAL A 10 -23.45 -4.81 -15.34
C VAL A 10 -23.71 -6.14 -16.04
N ASP A 11 -24.60 -6.17 -17.04
CA ASP A 11 -24.92 -7.37 -17.80
C ASP A 11 -23.67 -7.89 -18.55
N PHE A 12 -22.89 -6.99 -19.17
CA PHE A 12 -21.61 -7.32 -19.82
C PHE A 12 -20.59 -7.91 -18.84
N ILE A 13 -20.41 -7.31 -17.66
CA ILE A 13 -19.48 -7.82 -16.64
C ILE A 13 -19.93 -9.22 -16.18
N LYS A 14 -21.23 -9.42 -15.92
CA LYS A 14 -21.74 -10.72 -15.49
C LYS A 14 -21.58 -11.80 -16.55
N GLU A 15 -21.78 -11.46 -17.82
CA GLU A 15 -21.53 -12.36 -18.94
C GLU A 15 -20.05 -12.72 -19.05
N LEU A 16 -19.15 -11.73 -18.97
CA LEU A 16 -17.70 -11.93 -19.05
C LEU A 16 -17.17 -12.88 -17.96
N TYR A 17 -17.63 -12.72 -16.73
CA TYR A 17 -17.20 -13.52 -15.58
C TYR A 17 -18.04 -14.79 -15.38
N ALA A 18 -19.06 -15.03 -16.22
CA ALA A 18 -20.02 -16.13 -16.09
C ALA A 18 -20.58 -16.30 -14.66
N SER A 19 -20.72 -15.19 -13.92
CA SER A 19 -21.11 -15.18 -12.51
C SER A 19 -22.20 -14.15 -12.24
N SER A 20 -23.13 -14.49 -11.35
CA SER A 20 -24.19 -13.58 -10.89
C SER A 20 -23.66 -12.45 -10.01
N GLU A 21 -22.51 -12.68 -9.36
CA GLU A 21 -21.81 -11.75 -8.48
C GLU A 21 -20.34 -11.61 -8.90
N VAL A 22 -19.85 -10.38 -8.97
CA VAL A 22 -18.46 -10.08 -9.34
C VAL A 22 -17.87 -9.21 -8.23
N PHE A 23 -16.97 -9.79 -7.45
CA PHE A 23 -16.28 -9.09 -6.36
C PHE A 23 -15.16 -8.22 -6.93
N LEU A 24 -14.97 -7.04 -6.33
CA LEU A 24 -13.94 -6.10 -6.79
C LEU A 24 -12.52 -6.59 -6.48
N HIS A 25 -12.33 -7.16 -5.29
CA HIS A 25 -11.04 -7.67 -4.81
C HIS A 25 -11.28 -8.94 -3.99
N GLU A 26 -10.94 -10.09 -4.57
CA GLU A 26 -11.00 -11.40 -3.92
C GLU A 26 -9.56 -11.94 -3.76
N PRO A 27 -9.16 -12.42 -2.57
CA PRO A 27 -7.86 -13.03 -2.38
C PRO A 27 -7.80 -14.37 -3.11
N PHE A 28 -6.78 -14.55 -3.95
CA PHE A 28 -6.46 -15.84 -4.54
C PHE A 28 -5.46 -16.57 -3.64
N LEU A 29 -5.87 -17.67 -3.03
CA LEU A 29 -5.03 -18.53 -2.19
C LEU A 29 -5.01 -19.94 -2.78
N GLY A 30 -3.91 -20.28 -3.45
CA GLY A 30 -3.69 -21.54 -4.13
C GLY A 30 -3.18 -22.64 -3.21
N GLU A 31 -2.60 -23.68 -3.83
CA GLU A 31 -2.05 -24.81 -3.08
C GLU A 31 -0.73 -24.45 -2.39
N GLU A 32 0.10 -23.60 -2.98
CA GLU A 32 1.38 -23.21 -2.38
C GLU A 32 1.19 -22.48 -1.05
N GLU A 33 0.25 -21.53 -0.98
CA GLU A 33 -0.07 -20.79 0.24
C GLU A 33 -0.53 -21.72 1.36
N LYS A 34 -1.35 -22.73 1.04
CA LYS A 34 -1.78 -23.75 1.99
C LYS A 34 -0.60 -24.58 2.49
N GLN A 35 0.29 -25.00 1.60
CA GLN A 35 1.47 -25.79 1.96
C GLN A 35 2.43 -25.01 2.87
N TYR A 36 2.66 -23.72 2.61
CA TYR A 36 3.47 -22.87 3.50
C TYR A 36 2.81 -22.67 4.87
N LEU A 37 1.48 -22.47 4.89
CA LEU A 37 0.74 -22.34 6.15
C LEU A 37 0.85 -23.63 7.00
N LEU A 38 0.66 -24.80 6.39
CA LEU A 38 0.80 -26.09 7.07
C LEU A 38 2.22 -26.27 7.64
N LYS A 39 3.25 -25.99 6.85
CA LYS A 39 4.65 -26.05 7.31
C LYS A 39 4.90 -25.12 8.50
N ALA A 40 4.33 -23.91 8.50
CA ALA A 40 4.48 -22.98 9.62
C ALA A 40 3.87 -23.57 10.91
N VAL A 41 2.65 -24.13 10.82
CA VAL A 41 1.97 -24.77 11.94
C VAL A 41 2.73 -26.00 12.44
N GLU A 42 3.17 -26.87 11.54
CA GLU A 42 3.92 -28.09 11.88
C GLU A 42 5.28 -27.80 12.52
N SER A 43 5.95 -26.73 12.09
CA SER A 43 7.24 -26.32 12.63
C SER A 43 7.16 -25.63 14.00
N GLY A 44 5.97 -25.18 14.42
CA GLY A 44 5.76 -24.37 15.62
C GLY A 44 6.15 -22.89 15.48
N PHE A 45 6.75 -22.47 14.35
CA PHE A 45 7.05 -21.07 14.05
C PHE A 45 5.81 -20.34 13.52
N VAL A 46 4.85 -20.10 14.41
CA VAL A 46 3.54 -19.47 14.09
C VAL A 46 3.45 -17.99 14.50
N SER A 47 4.51 -17.44 15.11
CA SER A 47 4.57 -16.05 15.55
C SER A 47 5.42 -15.21 14.59
N SER A 48 5.82 -14.01 15.02
CA SER A 48 6.60 -13.05 14.22
C SER A 48 8.05 -13.47 13.95
N VAL A 49 8.51 -14.58 14.55
CA VAL A 49 9.85 -15.14 14.35
C VAL A 49 9.72 -16.48 13.65
N GLY A 50 10.41 -16.64 12.52
CA GLY A 50 10.44 -17.89 11.78
C GLY A 50 11.17 -17.77 10.44
N PRO A 51 11.59 -18.90 9.85
CA PRO A 51 12.39 -18.93 8.62
C PRO A 51 11.66 -18.32 7.42
N PHE A 52 10.32 -18.38 7.38
CA PHE A 52 9.53 -17.81 6.29
C PHE A 52 9.59 -16.28 6.24
N VAL A 53 9.79 -15.60 7.38
CA VAL A 53 9.94 -14.14 7.40
C VAL A 53 11.25 -13.73 6.74
N GLU A 54 12.36 -14.33 7.16
CA GLU A 54 13.69 -14.05 6.59
C GLU A 54 13.75 -14.43 5.09
N GLU A 55 13.17 -15.58 4.72
CA GLU A 55 13.08 -16.00 3.33
C GLU A 55 12.26 -15.01 2.50
N PHE A 56 11.11 -14.57 3.01
CA PHE A 56 10.26 -13.59 2.34
C PHE A 56 11.00 -12.26 2.17
N GLU A 57 11.63 -11.73 3.21
CA GLU A 57 12.39 -10.48 3.14
C GLU A 57 13.51 -10.56 2.09
N LYS A 58 14.28 -11.65 2.08
CA LYS A 58 15.35 -11.86 1.09
C LYS A 58 14.81 -11.93 -0.33
N LYS A 59 13.78 -12.75 -0.56
CA LYS A 59 13.15 -12.89 -1.88
C LYS A 59 12.51 -11.58 -2.35
N PHE A 60 11.86 -10.86 -1.44
CA PHE A 60 11.17 -9.62 -1.75
C PHE A 60 12.18 -8.51 -2.06
N ALA A 61 13.26 -8.38 -1.29
CA ALA A 61 14.35 -7.44 -1.58
C ALA A 61 14.95 -7.69 -2.98
N GLN A 62 15.19 -8.96 -3.33
CA GLN A 62 15.66 -9.32 -4.67
C GLN A 62 14.64 -8.96 -5.75
N TYR A 63 13.34 -9.21 -5.50
CA TYR A 63 12.28 -8.92 -6.46
C TYR A 63 12.13 -7.43 -6.76
N VAL A 64 12.17 -6.57 -5.73
CA VAL A 64 12.04 -5.11 -5.91
C VAL A 64 13.36 -4.41 -6.28
N GLY A 65 14.48 -5.13 -6.20
CA GLY A 65 15.81 -4.58 -6.54
C GLY A 65 16.43 -3.72 -5.45
N THR A 66 16.13 -3.96 -4.18
CA THR A 66 16.71 -3.24 -3.03
C THR A 66 17.71 -4.11 -2.27
N LYS A 67 18.59 -3.46 -1.49
CA LYS A 67 19.56 -4.18 -0.64
C LYS A 67 18.89 -4.91 0.53
N TYR A 68 17.79 -4.35 1.04
CA TYR A 68 17.07 -4.83 2.21
C TYR A 68 15.56 -4.71 2.00
N ALA A 69 14.81 -5.59 2.66
CA ALA A 69 13.37 -5.49 2.88
C ALA A 69 13.07 -5.87 4.33
N VAL A 70 12.05 -5.26 4.93
CA VAL A 70 11.63 -5.53 6.31
C VAL A 70 10.13 -5.85 6.29
N ALA A 71 9.78 -7.05 6.72
CA ALA A 71 8.40 -7.50 6.83
C ALA A 71 7.72 -6.80 8.02
N THR A 72 6.51 -6.30 7.79
CA THR A 72 5.69 -5.68 8.83
C THR A 72 4.27 -6.25 8.75
N VAL A 73 3.49 -6.04 9.82
CA VAL A 73 2.13 -6.59 9.93
C VAL A 73 1.12 -5.98 8.94
N ASN A 74 1.40 -4.80 8.39
CA ASN A 74 0.62 -4.15 7.33
C ASN A 74 1.35 -2.89 6.78
N GLY A 75 0.83 -2.32 5.69
CA GLY A 75 1.39 -1.13 5.05
C GLY A 75 1.40 0.13 5.92
N THR A 76 0.40 0.34 6.79
CA THR A 76 0.38 1.50 7.70
C THR A 76 1.55 1.45 8.69
N SER A 77 1.84 0.26 9.23
CA SER A 77 2.96 0.03 10.14
C SER A 77 4.29 0.20 9.42
N ALA A 78 4.39 -0.26 8.16
CA ALA A 78 5.56 -0.04 7.32
C ALA A 78 5.86 1.45 7.11
N LEU A 79 4.85 2.25 6.76
CA LEU A 79 5.00 3.70 6.58
C LEU A 79 5.42 4.39 7.87
N HIS A 80 4.79 4.05 8.99
CA HIS A 80 5.13 4.63 10.29
C HIS A 80 6.57 4.30 10.69
N LEU A 81 6.99 3.04 10.56
CA LEU A 81 8.36 2.61 10.84
C LEU A 81 9.37 3.30 9.92
N ALA A 82 9.05 3.44 8.63
CA ALA A 82 9.91 4.13 7.68
C ALA A 82 10.13 5.60 8.06
N LEU A 83 9.07 6.32 8.45
CA LEU A 83 9.15 7.72 8.86
C LEU A 83 10.02 7.90 10.11
N ILE A 84 9.82 7.08 11.15
CA ILE A 84 10.66 7.11 12.35
C ILE A 84 12.12 6.78 12.00
N SER A 85 12.34 5.82 11.10
CA SER A 85 13.69 5.38 10.73
C SER A 85 14.48 6.44 9.98
N VAL A 86 13.82 7.37 9.27
CA VAL A 86 14.47 8.51 8.60
C VAL A 86 14.53 9.77 9.48
N GLY A 87 14.10 9.66 10.75
CA GLY A 87 14.24 10.72 11.75
C GLY A 87 13.10 11.74 11.77
N VAL A 88 11.90 11.38 11.31
CA VAL A 88 10.72 12.25 11.46
C VAL A 88 10.33 12.33 12.93
N GLU A 89 10.23 13.55 13.46
CA GLU A 89 9.90 13.84 14.84
C GLU A 89 8.63 14.69 14.96
N LYS A 90 8.20 14.90 16.21
CA LYS A 90 7.03 15.72 16.52
C LYS A 90 7.27 17.17 16.09
N GLY A 91 6.31 17.72 15.34
CA GLY A 91 6.38 19.09 14.84
C GLY A 91 7.08 19.24 13.49
N ASP A 92 7.67 18.15 12.96
CA ASP A 92 8.17 18.15 11.58
C ASP A 92 7.03 18.24 10.58
N GLU A 93 7.34 18.77 9.40
CA GLU A 93 6.45 18.76 8.26
C GLU A 93 6.85 17.65 7.28
N VAL A 94 5.86 16.85 6.84
CA VAL A 94 6.08 15.79 5.85
C VAL A 94 5.21 16.08 4.62
N ILE A 95 5.86 16.35 3.49
CA ILE A 95 5.17 16.60 2.22
C ILE A 95 4.49 15.33 1.72
N THR A 96 3.22 15.44 1.35
CA THR A 96 2.40 14.37 0.78
C THR A 96 1.35 14.96 -0.17
N GLN A 97 0.41 14.13 -0.65
CA GLN A 97 -0.64 14.51 -1.60
C GLN A 97 -2.04 14.29 -1.04
N PRO A 98 -3.04 15.09 -1.45
CA PRO A 98 -4.41 14.99 -0.94
C PRO A 98 -5.17 13.76 -1.47
N LEU A 99 -4.86 13.31 -2.69
CA LEU A 99 -5.45 12.09 -3.26
C LEU A 99 -4.58 10.88 -2.94
N THR A 100 -4.83 10.26 -1.80
CA THR A 100 -4.14 9.04 -1.35
C THR A 100 -5.01 8.25 -0.37
N PHE A 101 -4.60 7.03 -0.02
CA PHE A 101 -5.25 6.30 1.05
C PHE A 101 -4.86 6.90 2.41
N VAL A 102 -5.80 6.95 3.36
CA VAL A 102 -5.64 7.66 4.65
C VAL A 102 -4.44 7.18 5.49
N ALA A 103 -3.98 5.95 5.28
CA ALA A 103 -2.80 5.40 5.96
C ALA A 103 -1.56 6.29 5.79
N THR A 104 -1.41 6.96 4.64
CA THR A 104 -0.31 7.89 4.36
C THR A 104 -0.28 9.02 5.39
N CYS A 105 -1.42 9.71 5.60
CA CYS A 105 -1.52 10.82 6.55
C CYS A 105 -1.47 10.32 8.00
N ASN A 106 -2.10 9.17 8.28
CA ASN A 106 -2.08 8.60 9.63
C ASN A 106 -0.66 8.26 10.07
N ALA A 107 0.16 7.67 9.21
CA ALA A 107 1.55 7.36 9.53
C ALA A 107 2.37 8.62 9.89
N ILE A 108 2.16 9.73 9.18
CA ILE A 108 2.75 11.04 9.50
C ILE A 108 2.26 11.52 10.87
N LYS A 109 0.94 11.51 11.10
CA LYS A 109 0.35 11.94 12.38
C LYS A 109 0.78 11.08 13.57
N TYR A 110 1.04 9.78 13.37
CA TYR A 110 1.54 8.90 14.43
C TYR A 110 2.94 9.29 14.92
N CYS A 111 3.76 9.90 14.06
CA CYS A 111 5.04 10.50 14.45
C CYS A 111 4.89 11.82 15.23
N GLY A 112 3.67 12.37 15.32
CA GLY A 112 3.42 13.73 15.83
C GLY A 112 3.81 14.83 14.83
N ALA A 113 4.09 14.48 13.58
CA ALA A 113 4.40 15.39 12.49
C ALA A 113 3.12 15.94 11.83
N GLU A 114 3.28 16.93 10.94
CA GLU A 114 2.20 17.56 10.18
C GLU A 114 2.29 17.22 8.68
N PRO A 115 1.23 16.66 8.07
CA PRO A 115 1.22 16.43 6.63
C PRO A 115 1.04 17.76 5.89
N VAL A 116 1.92 18.03 4.93
CA VAL A 116 1.83 19.19 4.03
C VAL A 116 1.36 18.70 2.66
N PHE A 117 0.18 19.15 2.25
CA PHE A 117 -0.43 18.71 1.00
C PHE A 117 0.06 19.52 -0.20
N VAL A 118 0.67 18.81 -1.15
CA VAL A 118 0.98 19.29 -2.49
C VAL A 118 0.01 18.67 -3.48
N ASP A 119 -0.47 19.47 -4.43
CA ASP A 119 -1.51 19.06 -5.38
C ASP A 119 -1.06 17.90 -6.30
N ILE A 120 -2.03 17.28 -6.97
CA ILE A 120 -1.81 16.11 -7.83
C ILE A 120 -1.76 16.45 -9.31
N SER A 121 -1.21 15.52 -10.09
CA SER A 121 -1.34 15.52 -11.54
C SER A 121 -2.64 14.82 -11.94
N GLU A 122 -3.49 15.48 -12.73
CA GLU A 122 -4.71 14.85 -13.28
C GLU A 122 -4.42 13.65 -14.20
N LYS A 123 -3.20 13.56 -14.76
CA LYS A 123 -2.81 12.49 -15.68
C LYS A 123 -2.42 11.21 -14.95
N THR A 124 -1.69 11.34 -13.85
CA THR A 124 -1.12 10.19 -13.12
C THR A 124 -1.85 9.92 -11.82
N LEU A 125 -2.64 10.88 -11.33
CA LEU A 125 -3.27 10.91 -10.01
C LEU A 125 -2.27 10.85 -8.84
N GLY A 126 -0.96 10.94 -9.13
CA GLY A 126 0.12 11.10 -8.16
C GLY A 126 0.49 12.56 -7.96
N MET A 127 1.45 12.83 -7.07
CA MET A 127 1.89 14.18 -6.74
C MET A 127 2.36 14.92 -8.00
N SER A 128 1.88 16.15 -8.19
CA SER A 128 2.26 17.01 -9.31
C SER A 128 3.70 17.49 -9.15
N VAL A 129 4.52 17.26 -10.16
CA VAL A 129 5.93 17.71 -10.18
C VAL A 129 5.96 19.24 -10.20
N GLU A 130 5.09 19.88 -10.97
CA GLU A 130 4.99 21.32 -11.09
C GLU A 130 4.54 21.97 -9.77
N SER A 131 3.55 21.37 -9.09
CA SER A 131 3.07 21.86 -7.80
C SER A 131 4.12 21.67 -6.70
N LEU A 132 4.85 20.55 -6.73
CA LEU A 132 5.95 20.29 -5.80
C LEU A 132 7.10 21.28 -6.02
N GLU A 133 7.52 21.50 -7.27
CA GLU A 133 8.58 22.46 -7.59
C GLU A 133 8.21 23.88 -7.17
N PHE A 134 6.96 24.30 -7.40
CA PHE A 134 6.46 25.59 -6.92
C PHE A 134 6.50 25.70 -5.40
N PHE A 135 6.02 24.65 -4.69
CA PHE A 135 6.03 24.62 -3.23
C PHE A 135 7.45 24.78 -2.68
N LEU A 136 8.39 23.97 -3.18
CA LEU A 136 9.79 24.01 -2.74
C LEU A 136 10.42 25.38 -2.99
N LYS A 137 10.24 25.99 -4.16
CA LYS A 137 10.80 27.33 -4.46
C LYS A 137 10.22 28.45 -3.60
N LYS A 138 9.01 28.28 -3.07
CA LYS A 138 8.28 29.33 -2.36
C LYS A 138 8.43 29.25 -0.84
N PHE A 139 8.58 28.05 -0.30
CA PHE A 139 8.48 27.79 1.14
C PHE A 139 9.73 27.10 1.74
N VAL A 140 10.68 26.64 0.92
CA VAL A 140 11.95 26.02 1.35
C VAL A 140 13.12 26.85 0.83
#